data_AF-A0A5C9C6H8-F1
#
_entry.id   AF-A0A5C9C6H8-F1
#
_cell.length_a   1.000
_cell.length_b   1.000
_cell.length_c   1.000
_cell.angle_alpha   90.00
_cell.angle_beta   90.00
_cell.angle_gamma   90.00
#
_symmetry.space_group_name_H-M   'P 1'
#
loop_
_entity.id
_entity.type
_entity.pdbx_description
1 polymer ?
#
loop_
_entity_poly.entity_id
_entity_poly.type
_entity_poly.pdbx_seq_one_letter_code
_entity_poly.pdbx_strand_id
1 'polypeptide(L)' 'HWKLHTASAGVRIGDGALGLKWQVAAPRVIGLIRIPVLRVSFRFAGVDEVQRYAFMSRFDLCMQRGGG' A
#
# COMPACT_ATOMS: atom_id res chain seq x y z
N HIS A 1 5.17 -12.49 -10.52
CA HIS A 1 4.51 -11.81 -11.65
C HIS A 1 3.65 -10.66 -11.12
N TRP A 2 3.58 -9.54 -11.84
CA TRP A 2 2.78 -8.37 -11.44
C TRP A 2 2.16 -7.66 -12.65
N LYS A 3 1.08 -6.92 -12.41
CA LYS A 3 0.41 -6.04 -13.37
C LYS A 3 0.16 -4.69 -12.72
N LEU A 4 0.39 -3.61 -13.47
CA LEU A 4 0.19 -2.23 -13.03
C LEU A 4 -0.83 -1.54 -13.91
N HIS A 5 -1.68 -0.76 -13.26
CA HIS A 5 -2.62 0.17 -13.87
C HIS A 5 -2.46 1.54 -13.22
N THR A 6 -3.15 2.55 -13.75
CA THR A 6 -3.02 3.96 -13.34
C THR A 6 -3.13 4.18 -11.83
N ALA A 7 -4.07 3.50 -11.17
CA ALA A 7 -4.36 3.66 -9.73
C ALA A 7 -4.50 2.31 -9.00
N SER A 8 -3.96 1.23 -9.57
CA SER A 8 -4.04 -0.09 -8.98
C SER A 8 -2.94 -1.02 -9.48
N ALA A 9 -2.61 -2.05 -8.69
CA ALA A 9 -1.69 -3.10 -9.08
C ALA A 9 -2.19 -4.46 -8.59
N GLY A 10 -1.84 -5.50 -9.35
CA GLY A 10 -2.04 -6.90 -8.97
C GLY A 10 -0.70 -7.60 -8.92
N VAL A 11 -0.38 -8.24 -7.79
CA VAL A 11 0.91 -8.91 -7.56
C VAL A 11 0.65 -10.34 -7.14
N ARG A 12 1.45 -11.28 -7.67
CA ARG A 12 1.49 -12.67 -7.21
C ARG A 12 2.54 -12.80 -6.11
N ILE A 13 2.15 -13.33 -4.96
CA ILE A 13 2.99 -13.55 -3.78
C ILE A 13 2.86 -15.04 -3.43
N GLY A 14 3.87 -15.84 -3.76
CA GLY A 14 3.77 -17.30 -3.72
C GLY A 14 2.55 -17.81 -4.50
N ASP A 15 1.75 -18.65 -3.83
CA ASP A 15 0.48 -19.18 -4.34
C ASP A 15 -0.70 -18.22 -4.14
N GLY A 16 -0.50 -17.12 -3.41
CA GLY A 16 -1.49 -16.07 -3.20
C GLY A 16 -1.35 -14.86 -4.12
N ALA A 17 -2.34 -13.98 -4.04
CA ALA A 17 -2.37 -12.72 -4.77
C ALA A 17 -2.64 -11.54 -3.84
N LEU A 18 -2.09 -10.40 -4.23
CA LEU A 18 -2.37 -9.10 -3.65
C LEU A 18 -2.92 -8.19 -4.75
N GLY A 19 -4.13 -7.68 -4.54
CA GLY A 19 -4.63 -6.52 -5.26
C GLY A 19 -4.49 -5.28 -4.40
N LEU A 20 -4.01 -4.18 -4.98
CA LEU A 20 -3.96 -2.90 -4.29
C LEU A 20 -4.51 -1.78 -5.17
N LYS A 21 -5.21 -0.84 -4.56
CA LYS A 21 -5.76 0.37 -5.19
C LYS A 21 -5.31 1.58 -4.38
N TRP A 22 -5.00 2.67 -5.04
CA TRP A 22 -4.62 3.91 -4.36
C TRP A 22 -5.31 5.12 -4.95
N GLN A 23 -5.44 6.15 -4.13
CA GLN A 23 -5.94 7.45 -4.52
C GLN A 23 -5.26 8.55 -3.69
N VAL A 24 -5.00 9.68 -4.33
CA VAL A 24 -4.59 10.90 -3.62
C VAL A 24 -5.83 11.44 -2.91
N ALA A 25 -5.72 11.67 -1.61
CA ALA A 25 -6.76 12.28 -0.80
C ALA A 25 -6.43 13.76 -0.54
N ALA A 26 -7.42 14.50 -0.03
CA ALA A 26 -7.20 15.87 0.43
C ALA A 26 -6.00 15.93 1.39
N PRO A 27 -5.06 16.88 1.23
CA PRO A 27 -3.93 17.03 2.14
C PRO A 27 -4.39 17.23 3.58
N ARG A 28 -3.65 16.67 4.53
CA ARG A 28 -3.86 16.96 5.95
C ARG A 28 -3.24 18.33 6.25
N VAL A 29 -4.05 19.25 6.77
CA VAL A 29 -3.61 20.62 7.10
C VAL A 29 -3.50 20.75 8.62
N ILE A 30 -2.35 21.20 9.10
CA ILE A 30 -2.09 21.50 10.52
C ILE A 30 -1.40 22.87 10.57
N GLY A 31 -2.17 23.93 10.82
CA GLY A 31 -1.70 25.30 10.68
C GLY A 31 -1.26 25.60 9.23
N LEU A 32 -0.01 26.02 9.04
CA LEU A 32 0.59 26.28 7.72
C LEU A 32 1.13 25.00 7.04
N ILE A 33 1.21 23.88 7.77
CA ILE A 33 1.76 22.62 7.24
C ILE A 33 0.68 21.92 6.39
N ARG A 34 1.06 21.51 5.17
CA ARG A 34 0.24 20.68 4.27
C ARG A 34 0.94 19.36 3.99
N ILE A 35 0.39 18.27 4.51
CA ILE A 35 0.94 16.92 4.37
C ILE A 35 0.15 16.18 3.28
N PRO A 36 0.78 15.73 2.18
CA PRO A 36 0.13 14.91 1.17
C PRO A 36 -0.39 13.60 1.76
N VAL A 37 -1.57 13.17 1.32
CA VAL A 37 -2.19 11.92 1.80
C VAL A 37 -2.43 10.99 0.62
N LEU A 38 -1.81 9.80 0.68
CA LEU A 38 -2.15 8.69 -0.21
C LEU A 38 -2.95 7.65 0.58
N ARG A 39 -4.18 7.38 0.14
CA ARG A 39 -5.00 6.27 0.67
C ARG A 39 -4.76 5.05 -0.20
N VAL A 40 -4.30 3.97 0.42
CA VAL A 40 -4.08 2.68 -0.24
C VAL A 40 -4.94 1.62 0.41
N SER A 41 -5.63 0.83 -0.41
CA SER A 41 -6.43 -0.31 0.03
C SER A 41 -5.79 -1.59 -0.50
N PHE A 42 -5.67 -2.59 0.37
CA PHE A 42 -5.07 -3.88 0.06
C PHE A 42 -6.12 -4.98 0.13
N ARG A 43 -6.04 -5.93 -0.80
CA ARG A 43 -6.83 -7.16 -0.79
C ARG A 43 -5.90 -8.34 -1.02
N PHE A 44 -5.64 -9.08 0.04
CA PHE A 44 -4.90 -10.34 -0.01
C PHE A 44 -5.87 -11.51 -0.23
N ALA A 45 -5.47 -12.47 -1.04
CA ALA A 45 -6.19 -13.72 -1.26
C ALA A 45 -5.20 -14.88 -1.32
N GLY A 46 -5.34 -15.87 -0.44
CA GLY A 46 -4.45 -17.04 -0.38
C GLY A 46 -3.00 -16.72 -0.01
N VAL A 47 -2.74 -15.56 0.60
CA VAL A 47 -1.41 -15.15 1.09
C VAL A 47 -1.36 -15.42 2.59
N ASP A 48 -0.36 -16.19 3.03
CA ASP A 48 -0.14 -16.48 4.44
C ASP A 48 0.23 -15.21 5.25
N GLU A 49 0.19 -15.33 6.57
CA GLU A 49 0.41 -14.18 7.46
C GLU A 49 1.85 -13.65 7.41
N VAL A 50 2.84 -14.54 7.26
CA VAL A 50 4.27 -14.17 7.22
C VAL A 50 4.57 -13.37 5.95
N GLN A 51 4.07 -13.84 4.81
CA GLN A 51 4.19 -13.16 3.52
C GLN A 51 3.43 -11.83 3.51
N ARG A 52 2.24 -11.79 4.11
CA ARG A 52 1.47 -10.54 4.26
C ARG A 52 2.23 -9.54 5.11
N TYR A 53 2.77 -9.95 6.26
CA TYR A 53 3.55 -9.09 7.15
C TYR A 53 4.80 -8.57 6.44
N ALA A 54 5.58 -9.44 5.81
CA ALA A 54 6.79 -9.06 5.08
C ALA A 54 6.49 -8.04 3.97
N PHE A 55 5.38 -8.22 3.23
CA PHE A 55 4.94 -7.24 2.24
C PHE A 55 4.60 -5.89 2.90
N MET A 56 3.79 -5.90 3.96
CA MET A 56 3.37 -4.67 4.65
C MET A 56 4.57 -3.90 5.22
N SER A 57 5.51 -4.58 5.87
CA SER A 57 6.73 -3.95 6.39
C SER A 57 7.55 -3.29 5.28
N ARG A 58 7.69 -3.94 4.12
CA ARG A 58 8.39 -3.36 2.97
C ARG A 58 7.63 -2.17 2.40
N PHE A 59 6.30 -2.29 2.26
CA PHE A 59 5.46 -1.21 1.76
C PHE A 59 5.54 0.04 2.64
N ASP A 60 5.41 -0.13 3.96
CA ASP A 60 5.45 0.99 4.90
C ASP A 60 6.82 1.68 4.93
N LEU A 61 7.91 0.90 4.83
CA LEU A 61 9.27 1.44 4.70
C LEU A 61 9.43 2.26 3.42
N CYS A 62 9.01 1.72 2.27
CA CYS A 62 9.09 2.42 0.98
C CYS A 62 8.24 3.69 0.94
N MET A 63 7.07 3.67 1.58
CA MET A 63 6.16 4.80 1.65
C MET A 63 6.47 5.76 2.81
N GLN A 64 7.52 5.48 3.58
CA GLN A 64 7.87 6.20 4.82
C GLN A 64 6.65 6.38 5.75
N ARG A 65 5.73 5.40 5.75
CA ARG A 65 4.51 5.41 6.57
C ARG A 65 4.79 5.05 8.04
N GLY A 66 6.04 4.78 8.38
CA GLY A 66 6.52 4.59 9.75
C GLY A 66 7.15 5.86 10.30
N GLY A 67 6.33 6.82 10.70
CA GLY A 67 6.69 7.86 11.66
C GLY A 67 5.64 7.79 12.76
N GLY A 68 6.07 7.54 14.00
CA GLY A 68 5.20 7.50 15.18
C GLY A 68 4.40 8.78 15.37
#